data_AF-A0A8J7HU89-F1
#
_entry.id   AF-A0A8J7HU89-F1
#
_cell.length_a   1.000
_cell.length_b   1.000
_cell.length_c   1.000
_cell.angle_alpha   90.00
_cell.angle_beta   90.00
_cell.angle_gamma   90.00
#
_symmetry.space_group_name_H-M   'P 1'
#
loop_
_entity.id
_entity.type
_entity.pdbx_description
1 polymer ?
#
loop_
_entity_poly.entity_id
_entity_poly.type
_entity_poly.pdbx_seq_one_letter_code
_entity_poly.pdbx_strand_id
1 'polypeptide(L)'
;MDEIVKKIAGLGLPGIILVILTSAAGGVTSTPALIGVLTGLGGPFGFLGGLGLLGLLASVGDLIAGYGIEAILKAVYLERSKTESVRFLLKEIKDLPITDELKLKLKNELSPVATGTVETENVAPPKTIEIVEEE
;
A
#
# COMPACT_ATOMS: atom_id res chain seq x y z
N MET A 1 -1.18 1.77 11.67
CA MET A 1 -0.79 1.57 10.27
C MET A 1 -2.02 1.47 9.37
N ASP A 2 -2.92 0.53 9.67
CA ASP A 2 -4.08 0.20 8.80
C ASP A 2 -4.98 1.37 8.44
N GLU A 3 -5.26 2.29 9.37
CA GLU A 3 -6.13 3.42 9.07
C GLU A 3 -5.50 4.40 8.07
N ILE A 4 -4.20 4.67 8.21
CA ILE A 4 -3.45 5.55 7.30
C ILE A 4 -3.32 4.87 5.94
N VAL A 5 -2.99 3.57 5.91
CA VAL A 5 -2.96 2.75 4.70
C VAL A 5 -4.31 2.76 3.99
N LYS A 6 -5.42 2.64 4.73
CA LYS A 6 -6.78 2.69 4.19
C LYS A 6 -7.14 4.06 3.64
N LYS A 7 -6.72 5.14 4.30
CA LYS A 7 -6.86 6.50 3.76
C LYS A 7 -6.08 6.64 2.44
N ILE A 8 -4.81 6.21 2.40
CA ILE A 8 -3.98 6.26 1.19
C ILE A 8 -4.58 5.40 0.07
N ALA A 9 -5.03 4.18 0.39
CA ALA A 9 -5.70 3.29 -0.54
C ALA A 9 -7.01 3.89 -1.09
N GLY A 10 -7.76 4.60 -0.24
CA GLY A 10 -8.97 5.33 -0.62
C GLY A 10 -8.71 6.55 -1.52
N LEU A 11 -7.50 7.11 -1.52
CA LEU A 11 -7.08 8.10 -2.52
C LEU A 11 -6.77 7.44 -3.89
N GLY A 12 -6.47 6.14 -3.94
CA GLY A 12 -6.11 5.42 -5.16
C GLY A 12 -4.69 5.75 -5.66
N LEU A 13 -4.52 5.83 -6.98
CA LEU A 13 -3.24 6.18 -7.63
C LEU A 13 -2.57 7.46 -7.09
N PRO A 14 -3.28 8.60 -6.87
CA PRO A 14 -2.63 9.79 -6.31
C PRO A 14 -2.09 9.56 -4.90
N GLY A 15 -2.66 8.65 -4.11
CA GLY A 15 -2.12 8.26 -2.81
C GLY A 15 -0.79 7.50 -2.93
N ILE A 16 -0.67 6.63 -3.93
CA ILE A 16 0.55 5.87 -4.21
C ILE A 16 1.68 6.81 -4.67
N ILE A 17 1.37 7.73 -5.59
CA ILE A 17 2.29 8.75 -6.06
C ILE A 17 2.80 9.61 -4.90
N LEU A 18 1.91 9.97 -3.96
CA LEU A 18 2.27 10.73 -2.78
C LEU A 18 3.26 9.97 -1.88
N VAL A 19 3.07 8.67 -1.63
CA VAL A 19 4.03 7.85 -0.85
C VAL A 19 5.41 7.84 -1.52
N ILE A 20 5.46 7.64 -2.84
CA ILE A 20 6.71 7.63 -3.61
C ILE A 20 7.41 8.99 -3.52
N LEU A 21 6.68 10.08 -3.78
CA LEU A 21 7.21 11.44 -3.66
C LEU A 21 7.70 11.75 -2.26
N THR A 22 6.95 11.36 -1.23
CA THR A 22 7.34 11.58 0.18
C THR A 22 8.64 10.86 0.51
N SER A 23 8.79 9.62 0.02
CA SER A 23 10.02 8.85 0.22
C SER A 23 11.24 9.48 -0.48
N ALA A 24 11.02 10.12 -1.64
CA ALA A 24 12.08 10.76 -2.41
C ALA A 24 12.40 12.19 -1.94
N ALA A 25 11.42 12.92 -1.42
CA ALA A 25 11.52 14.34 -1.09
C ALA A 25 12.31 14.63 0.19
N GLY A 26 12.49 13.65 1.08
CA GLY A 26 13.42 13.75 2.21
C GLY A 26 13.25 15.01 3.07
N GLY A 27 12.05 15.20 3.65
CA GLY A 27 11.77 16.14 4.75
C GLY A 27 12.15 17.62 4.54
N VAL A 28 11.16 18.49 4.29
CA VAL A 28 11.37 19.96 4.28
C VAL A 28 11.04 20.53 5.66
N THR A 29 12.05 20.96 6.40
CA THR A 29 11.89 21.49 7.75
C THR A 29 12.34 22.96 7.80
N SER A 30 11.42 23.84 8.24
CA SER A 30 11.64 25.20 8.74
C SER A 30 11.97 26.35 7.77
N THR A 31 10.93 27.13 7.39
CA THR A 31 11.07 28.55 6.99
C THR A 31 9.70 29.25 6.98
N PRO A 32 9.58 30.56 7.26
CA PRO A 32 8.31 31.30 7.10
C PRO A 32 7.72 31.24 5.68
N ALA A 33 8.57 31.07 4.66
CA ALA A 33 8.15 30.81 3.28
C ALA A 33 7.30 29.53 3.13
N LEU A 34 7.47 28.57 4.03
CA LEU A 34 6.73 27.30 4.03
C LEU A 34 5.23 27.52 4.24
N ILE A 35 4.80 28.54 5.00
CA ILE A 35 3.38 28.85 5.20
C ILE A 35 2.73 29.29 3.88
N GLY A 36 3.43 30.10 3.09
CA GLY A 36 2.97 30.51 1.75
C GLY A 36 2.89 29.32 0.79
N VAL A 37 3.92 28.45 0.81
CA VAL A 37 3.93 27.21 0.02
C VAL A 37 2.81 26.27 0.45
N LEU A 38 2.58 26.06 1.75
CA LEU A 38 1.46 25.23 2.25
C LEU A 38 0.11 25.80 1.85
N THR A 39 -0.07 27.11 1.97
CA THR A 39 -1.33 27.77 1.61
C THR A 39 -1.62 27.63 0.12
N GLY A 40 -0.60 27.72 -0.73
CA GLY A 40 -0.72 27.44 -2.16
C GLY A 40 -0.96 25.96 -2.48
N LEU A 41 -0.25 25.06 -1.79
CA LEU A 41 -0.34 23.60 -1.97
C LEU A 41 -1.70 23.04 -1.52
N GLY A 42 -2.31 23.65 -0.50
CA GLY A 42 -3.65 23.32 -0.01
C GLY A 42 -4.80 23.73 -0.94
N GLY A 43 -4.49 24.44 -2.04
CA GLY A 43 -5.45 24.85 -3.05
C GLY A 43 -6.59 25.70 -2.48
N PRO A 44 -7.87 25.45 -2.84
CA PRO A 44 -9.00 26.28 -2.40
C PRO A 44 -9.24 26.25 -0.88
N PHE A 45 -8.70 25.25 -0.19
CA PHE A 45 -8.75 25.16 1.28
C PHE A 45 -7.62 25.93 1.98
N GLY A 46 -6.75 26.57 1.20
CA GLY A 46 -5.65 27.40 1.68
C GLY A 46 -4.78 26.70 2.71
N PHE A 47 -4.46 27.41 3.79
CA PHE A 47 -3.60 26.93 4.86
C PHE A 47 -4.15 25.66 5.55
N LEU A 48 -5.47 25.52 5.69
CA LEU A 48 -6.08 24.33 6.30
C LEU A 48 -5.87 23.08 5.43
N GLY A 49 -6.02 23.23 4.11
CA GLY A 49 -5.70 22.16 3.16
C GLY A 49 -4.21 21.80 3.19
N GLY A 50 -3.34 22.81 3.26
CA GLY A 50 -1.89 22.64 3.36
C GLY A 50 -1.48 21.88 4.63
N LEU A 51 -2.09 22.22 5.77
CA LEU A 51 -1.87 21.52 7.03
C LEU A 51 -2.42 20.09 7.01
N GLY A 52 -3.60 19.87 6.42
CA GLY A 52 -4.16 18.52 6.27
C GLY A 52 -3.25 17.62 5.44
N LEU A 53 -2.74 18.13 4.31
CA LEU A 53 -1.76 17.43 3.48
C LEU A 53 -0.45 17.20 4.23
N LEU A 54 0.05 18.18 4.99
CA LEU A 54 1.26 18.03 5.79
C LEU A 54 1.09 16.97 6.89
N GLY A 55 -0.07 16.92 7.55
CA GLY A 55 -0.38 15.89 8.54
C GLY A 55 -0.40 14.49 7.93
N LEU A 56 -0.94 14.35 6.70
CA LEU A 56 -0.91 13.10 5.95
C LEU A 56 0.53 12.73 5.55
N LEU A 57 1.29 13.67 5.01
CA LEU A 57 2.70 13.49 4.63
C LEU A 57 3.57 13.10 5.82
N ALA A 58 3.37 13.73 6.99
CA ALA A 58 4.08 13.39 8.21
C ALA A 58 3.75 11.97 8.69
N SER A 59 2.47 11.60 8.65
CA SER A 59 2.02 10.25 9.02
C SER A 59 2.58 9.19 8.05
N VAL A 60 2.59 9.48 6.75
CA VAL A 60 3.20 8.64 5.72
C VAL A 60 4.72 8.53 5.91
N GLY A 61 5.38 9.66 6.20
CA GLY A 61 6.82 9.72 6.46
C GLY A 61 7.23 8.86 7.65
N ASP A 62 6.45 8.89 8.73
CA ASP A 62 6.67 8.04 9.91
C ASP A 62 6.54 6.54 9.57
N LEU A 63 5.54 6.18 8.76
CA LEU A 63 5.41 4.81 8.26
C LEU A 63 6.59 4.42 7.37
N ILE A 64 7.05 5.31 6.48
CA ILE A 64 8.18 5.04 5.58
C ILE A 64 9.46 4.85 6.39
N ALA A 65 9.66 5.69 7.41
CA ALA A 65 10.82 5.59 8.31
C ALA A 65 10.79 4.31 9.16
N GLY A 66 9.60 3.87 9.61
CA GLY A 66 9.44 2.69 10.47
C GLY A 66 9.41 1.34 9.72
N TYR A 67 8.74 1.28 8.56
CA TYR A 67 8.45 0.03 7.85
C TYR A 67 9.08 -0.04 6.45
N GLY A 68 9.57 1.09 5.93
CA GLY A 68 10.07 1.20 4.56
C GLY A 68 8.97 1.34 3.52
N ILE A 69 9.33 1.83 2.34
CA ILE A 69 8.39 2.02 1.24
C ILE A 69 7.77 0.72 0.73
N GLU A 70 8.52 -0.39 0.76
CA GLU A 70 8.05 -1.69 0.25
C GLU A 70 6.82 -2.19 1.03
N ALA A 71 6.89 -2.17 2.37
CA ALA A 71 5.83 -2.66 3.23
C ALA A 71 4.54 -1.83 3.09
N ILE A 72 4.68 -0.51 2.98
CA ILE A 72 3.53 0.39 2.80
C ILE A 72 2.86 0.15 1.46
N LEU A 73 3.66 0.04 0.39
CA LEU A 73 3.14 -0.17 -0.96
C LEU A 73 2.39 -1.50 -1.03
N LYS A 74 2.94 -2.57 -0.44
CA LYS A 74 2.25 -3.86 -0.31
C LYS A 74 0.91 -3.72 0.42
N ALA A 75 0.89 -3.05 1.58
CA ALA A 75 -0.32 -2.89 2.37
C ALA A 75 -1.40 -2.07 1.63
N VAL A 76 -1.01 -1.00 0.92
CA VAL A 76 -1.94 -0.18 0.11
C VAL A 76 -2.51 -0.99 -1.05
N TYR A 77 -1.68 -1.74 -1.77
CA TYR A 77 -2.14 -2.59 -2.88
C TYR A 77 -3.00 -3.76 -2.43
N LEU A 78 -2.70 -4.35 -1.27
CA LEU A 78 -3.52 -5.40 -0.66
C LEU A 78 -4.90 -4.86 -0.28
N GLU A 79 -4.98 -3.67 0.31
CA GLU A 79 -6.27 -3.04 0.63
C GLU A 79 -7.06 -2.69 -0.64
N ARG A 80 -6.40 -2.18 -1.70
CA ARG A 80 -7.06 -1.91 -2.99
C ARG A 80 -7.47 -3.17 -3.73
N SER A 81 -6.80 -4.30 -3.55
CA SER A 81 -7.20 -5.57 -4.17
C SER A 81 -8.55 -6.10 -3.67
N LYS A 82 -9.03 -5.60 -2.51
CA LYS A 82 -10.35 -5.93 -1.98
C LYS A 82 -11.47 -5.15 -2.67
N THR A 83 -11.16 -3.97 -3.22
CA THR A 83 -12.15 -3.07 -3.85
C THR A 83 -12.03 -3.02 -5.37
N GLU A 84 -10.86 -3.35 -5.93
CA GLU A 84 -10.55 -3.26 -7.36
C GLU A 84 -10.01 -4.58 -7.93
N SER A 85 -10.12 -4.75 -9.26
CA SER A 85 -9.63 -5.95 -9.91
C SER A 85 -8.08 -6.03 -9.93
N VAL A 86 -7.54 -7.20 -9.59
CA VAL A 86 -6.10 -7.47 -9.57
C VAL A 86 -5.43 -7.18 -10.92
N ARG A 87 -6.13 -7.42 -12.04
CA ARG A 87 -5.60 -7.12 -13.40
C ARG A 87 -5.35 -5.63 -13.62
N PHE A 88 -6.19 -4.76 -13.07
CA PHE A 88 -6.03 -3.32 -13.15
C PHE A 88 -4.81 -2.87 -12.34
N LEU A 89 -4.71 -3.35 -11.10
CA LEU A 89 -3.57 -3.05 -10.22
C LEU A 89 -2.23 -3.53 -10.82
N LEU A 90 -2.19 -4.71 -11.45
CA LEU A 90 -1.00 -5.22 -12.13
C LEU A 90 -0.57 -4.36 -13.33
N LYS A 91 -1.51 -3.72 -14.02
CA LYS A 91 -1.21 -2.77 -15.10
C LYS A 91 -0.66 -1.47 -14.52
N GLU A 92 -1.31 -0.95 -13.48
CA GLU A 92 -0.89 0.27 -12.77
C GLU A 92 0.54 0.13 -12.22
N ILE A 93 0.88 -1.00 -11.60
CA ILE A 93 2.23 -1.28 -11.07
C ILE A 93 3.32 -1.24 -12.15
N LYS A 94 3.00 -1.61 -13.40
CA LYS A 94 3.97 -1.56 -14.50
C LYS A 94 4.34 -0.11 -14.84
N ASP A 95 3.35 0.77 -14.79
CA ASP A 95 3.48 2.18 -15.16
C ASP A 95 4.05 3.06 -14.01
N LEU A 96 4.20 2.50 -12.80
CA LEU A 96 4.78 3.24 -11.68
C LEU A 96 6.28 3.54 -11.87
N PRO A 97 6.75 4.75 -11.49
CA PRO A 97 8.16 5.14 -11.50
C PRO A 97 8.89 4.59 -10.25
N ILE A 98 8.89 3.27 -10.09
CA ILE A 98 9.59 2.53 -9.02
C ILE A 98 10.56 1.51 -9.64
N THR A 99 11.48 0.97 -8.84
CA THR A 99 12.44 -0.04 -9.30
C THR A 99 11.75 -1.35 -9.71
N ASP A 100 12.31 -2.05 -10.69
CA ASP A 100 11.75 -3.31 -11.19
C ASP A 100 11.68 -4.41 -10.12
N GLU A 101 12.60 -4.38 -9.14
CA GLU A 101 12.58 -5.28 -7.98
C GLU A 101 11.31 -5.07 -7.13
N LEU A 102 10.95 -3.82 -6.82
CA LEU A 102 9.71 -3.51 -6.10
C LEU A 102 8.47 -3.90 -6.90
N LYS A 103 8.49 -3.71 -8.23
CA LYS A 103 7.39 -4.16 -9.11
C LYS A 103 7.21 -5.67 -9.03
N LEU A 104 8.30 -6.43 -9.00
CA LEU A 104 8.27 -7.89 -8.91
C LEU A 104 7.71 -8.34 -7.55
N LYS A 105 8.17 -7.73 -6.45
CA LYS A 105 7.65 -7.98 -5.11
C LYS A 105 6.14 -7.70 -5.01
N LEU A 106 5.66 -6.58 -5.55
CA LEU A 106 4.23 -6.26 -5.56
C LEU A 106 3.39 -7.25 -6.38
N LYS A 107 3.89 -7.67 -7.55
CA LYS A 107 3.23 -8.68 -8.37
C LYS A 107 3.11 -10.02 -7.65
N ASN A 108 4.18 -10.44 -6.96
CA ASN A 108 4.19 -11.70 -6.21
C ASN A 108 3.23 -11.70 -5.02
N GLU A 109 2.96 -10.54 -4.42
CA GLU A 109 2.02 -10.37 -3.30
C GLU A 109 0.56 -10.24 -3.75
N LEU A 110 0.32 -9.81 -5.00
CA LEU A 110 -1.01 -9.74 -5.60
C LEU A 110 -1.39 -11.02 -6.37
N SER A 111 -0.42 -11.77 -6.86
CA SER A 111 -0.59 -13.07 -7.52
C SER A 111 -0.89 -14.29 -6.61
N PRO A 112 -0.71 -14.30 -5.26
CA PRO A 112 -0.99 -15.48 -4.45
C PRO A 112 -2.47 -15.55 -4.06
N VAL A 113 -3.28 -14.51 -4.31
CA VAL A 113 -4.75 -14.52 -4.14
C VAL A 113 -5.45 -15.27 -5.30
N ALA A 114 -4.79 -16.28 -5.86
CA ALA A 114 -5.43 -17.35 -6.62
C ALA A 114 -5.07 -18.75 -6.07
N THR A 115 -4.28 -18.86 -5.00
CA THR A 115 -4.01 -20.16 -4.38
C THR A 115 -3.62 -20.00 -2.91
N GLY A 116 -4.50 -20.47 -2.03
CA GLY A 116 -4.12 -20.92 -0.70
C GLY A 116 -4.29 -19.91 0.42
N THR A 117 -5.45 -19.97 1.07
CA THR A 117 -5.50 -20.11 2.53
C THR A 117 -4.31 -20.95 3.01
N VAL A 118 -3.31 -20.33 3.64
CA VAL A 118 -2.45 -21.04 4.57
C VAL A 118 -3.00 -20.74 5.94
N GLU A 119 -4.06 -21.48 6.24
CA GLU A 119 -4.43 -21.79 7.62
C GLU A 119 -3.22 -22.46 8.28
N THR A 120 -3.02 -22.07 9.52
CA THR A 120 -2.15 -22.68 10.50
C THR A 120 -2.16 -24.21 10.40
N GLU A 121 -0.96 -24.75 10.22
CA GLU A 121 -0.49 -26.06 10.69
C GLU A 121 -1.49 -26.84 11.58
N ASN A 122 -2.13 -27.85 11.01
CA ASN A 122 -2.53 -29.06 11.73
C ASN A 122 -2.48 -30.26 10.77
N VAL A 123 -1.32 -30.90 10.71
CA VAL A 123 -1.08 -32.12 9.93
C VAL A 123 -1.73 -33.29 10.69
N ALA A 124 -2.96 -33.64 10.34
CA ALA A 124 -3.54 -34.93 10.68
C ALA A 124 -3.10 -35.98 9.64
N PRO A 125 -2.56 -37.15 10.04
CA PRO A 125 -2.06 -38.16 9.11
C PRO A 125 -3.19 -38.84 8.30
N PRO A 126 -2.88 -39.32 7.07
CA PRO A 126 -3.89 -39.70 6.07
C PRO A 126 -4.67 -40.97 6.46
N LYS A 127 -6.01 -40.88 6.34
CA LYS A 127 -6.93 -42.03 6.38
C LYS A 127 -6.72 -42.89 5.12
N THR A 128 -6.31 -44.14 5.31
CA THR A 128 -6.43 -45.21 4.31
C THR A 128 -7.91 -45.50 4.07
N ILE A 129 -8.32 -45.44 2.80
CA ILE A 129 -9.65 -45.88 2.34
C ILE A 129 -9.52 -47.38 2.04
N GLU A 130 -9.98 -48.23 2.95
CA GLU A 130 -10.25 -49.63 2.62
C GLU A 130 -11.66 -49.73 2.02
N ILE A 131 -11.71 -50.36 0.85
CA ILE A 131 -12.90 -50.64 0.07
C ILE A 131 -13.67 -51.72 0.84
N VAL A 132 -14.93 -51.44 1.17
CA VAL A 132 -15.88 -52.45 1.66
C VAL A 132 -16.25 -53.31 0.45
N GLU A 133 -15.80 -54.56 0.43
CA GLU A 133 -16.45 -55.62 -0.34
C GLU A 133 -17.56 -56.20 0.54
N GLU A 134 -18.81 -55.93 0.14
CA GLU A 134 -20.00 -56.65 0.62
C GLU A 134 -20.03 -58.05 -0.03
N GLU A 135 -20.05 -59.11 0.80
CA GLU A 135 -20.94 -60.29 0.67
C GLU A 135 -20.88 -61.18 1.93
#